data_AF-A0ABD2NU76-F1
#
_entry.id   AF-A0ABD2NU76-F1
#
_cell.length_a   1.000
_cell.length_b   1.000
_cell.length_c   1.000
_cell.angle_alpha   90.00
_cell.angle_beta   90.00
_cell.angle_gamma   90.00
#
_symmetry.space_group_name_H-M   'P 1'
#
loop_
_entity.id
_entity.type
_entity.pdbx_description
1 polymer ?
#
loop_
_entity_poly.entity_id
_entity_poly.type
_entity_poly.pdbx_seq_one_letter_code
_entity_poly.pdbx_strand_id
1 'polypeptide(L)'
;MAVKQFKIPERNPNVRKNLARLMNETPPASPVSLVESGSRVNAVKNDTAALRRRQQLRNRRAILHRRIAKLEQKLKEESKKSEKYRKKYTRLNDKIKFSSPEKKVKTLIKNTKLPDPIKKKLIFSKIITKQLAQSYAKLKTQKDKQAYYKNFNLDPLKNTN
;
A
#
# COMPACT_ATOMS: atom_id res chain seq x y z
N MET A 1 12.94 7.34 16.91
CA MET A 1 12.24 8.65 16.86
C MET A 1 13.30 9.73 16.94
N ALA A 2 13.44 10.59 15.93
CA ALA A 2 14.50 11.61 15.89
C ALA A 2 13.97 12.97 16.37
N VAL A 3 14.57 13.51 17.43
CA VAL A 3 14.27 14.83 17.99
C VAL A 3 14.99 15.89 17.15
N LYS A 4 14.24 16.78 16.49
CA LYS A 4 14.83 17.95 15.80
C LYS A 4 15.19 18.99 16.84
N GLN A 5 16.49 19.23 17.04
CA GLN A 5 16.98 20.34 17.86
C GLN A 5 16.81 21.67 17.09
N PHE A 6 16.20 22.66 17.74
CA PHE A 6 16.10 24.02 17.22
C PHE A 6 17.42 24.77 17.50
N LYS A 7 18.08 25.21 16.44
CA LYS A 7 19.31 26.02 16.51
C LYS A 7 18.90 27.49 16.69
N ILE A 8 19.27 28.08 17.84
CA ILE A 8 19.04 29.50 18.12
C ILE A 8 20.09 30.31 17.34
N PRO A 9 19.72 31.37 16.60
CA PRO A 9 20.69 32.18 15.88
C PRO A 9 21.54 33.02 16.84
N GLU A 10 22.86 33.02 16.64
CA GLU A 10 23.83 33.76 17.45
C GLU A 10 23.63 35.28 17.36
N ARG A 11 23.65 35.94 18.51
CA ARG A 11 23.57 37.40 18.63
C ARG A 11 24.89 38.04 18.21
N ASN A 12 24.89 38.73 17.07
CA ASN A 12 26.06 39.41 16.53
C ASN A 12 26.33 40.73 17.30
N PRO A 13 27.44 40.87 18.06
CA PRO A 13 27.69 41.99 18.96
C PRO A 13 27.93 43.34 18.25
N ASN A 14 28.27 43.30 16.96
CA ASN A 14 28.55 44.50 16.16
C ASN A 14 27.28 45.33 15.86
N VAL A 15 26.11 44.70 15.85
CA VAL A 15 24.83 45.39 15.62
C VAL A 15 24.50 46.35 16.78
N ARG A 16 24.87 46.00 18.02
CA ARG A 16 24.59 46.82 19.21
C ARG A 16 25.44 48.09 19.26
N LYS A 17 26.71 48.01 18.85
CA LYS A 17 27.63 49.17 18.87
C LYS A 17 27.21 50.25 17.86
N ASN A 18 26.73 49.83 16.69
CA ASN A 18 26.23 50.75 15.66
C ASN A 18 24.89 51.39 16.05
N LEU A 19 24.02 50.68 16.78
CA LEU A 19 22.76 51.23 17.27
C LEU A 19 22.96 52.34 18.29
N ALA A 20 23.90 52.17 19.23
CA ALA A 20 24.20 53.18 20.24
C ALA A 20 24.76 54.47 19.61
N ARG A 21 25.60 54.34 18.58
CA ARG A 21 26.16 55.48 17.85
C ARG A 21 25.08 56.23 17.07
N LEU A 22 24.16 55.51 16.42
CA LEU A 22 23.05 56.10 15.66
C LEU A 22 22.08 56.90 16.56
N MET A 23 21.82 56.43 17.78
CA MET A 23 20.94 57.13 18.72
C MET A 23 21.55 58.43 19.26
N ASN A 24 22.89 58.53 19.31
CA ASN A 24 23.60 59.73 19.77
C ASN A 24 23.77 60.80 18.68
N GLU A 25 23.65 60.41 17.40
CA GLU A 25 23.79 61.32 16.24
C GLU A 25 22.42 61.79 15.69
N THR A 26 21.31 61.38 16.30
CA THR A 26 19.96 61.78 15.86
C THR A 26 19.56 63.09 16.54
N PRO A 27 19.26 64.18 15.80
CA PRO A 27 18.79 65.44 16.40
C PRO A 27 17.45 65.23 17.14
N PRO A 28 17.15 66.05 18.17
CA PRO A 28 15.91 65.93 18.93
C PRO A 28 14.69 66.11 18.03
N ALA A 29 13.66 65.31 18.26
CA ALA A 29 12.41 65.38 17.51
C ALA A 29 11.78 66.78 17.67
N SER A 30 11.46 67.42 16.53
CA SER A 30 10.74 68.69 16.52
C SER A 30 9.35 68.54 17.18
N PRO A 31 8.82 69.59 17.83
CA PRO A 31 7.55 69.50 18.55
C PRO A 31 6.42 69.07 17.62
N VAL A 32 5.73 68.00 18.00
CA VAL A 32 4.60 67.42 17.28
C VAL A 32 3.40 68.37 17.42
N SER A 33 2.97 68.98 16.32
CA SER A 33 1.68 69.67 16.25
C SER A 33 0.57 68.67 16.59
N LEU A 34 -0.24 68.98 17.60
CA LEU A 34 -1.42 68.20 18.01
C LEU A 34 -2.41 68.09 16.84
N VAL A 35 -2.29 67.02 16.06
CA VAL A 35 -3.30 66.62 15.07
C VAL A 35 -4.43 65.89 15.79
N GLU A 36 -5.64 66.32 15.49
CA GLU A 36 -6.92 66.00 16.11
C GLU A 36 -7.16 64.51 16.38
N SER A 37 -7.74 64.26 17.55
CA SER A 37 -8.06 62.98 18.18
C SER A 37 -9.11 62.10 17.46
N GLY A 38 -9.38 62.31 16.16
CA GLY A 38 -10.41 61.59 15.39
C GLY A 38 -9.94 60.30 14.71
N SER A 39 -8.64 60.15 14.44
CA SER A 39 -8.09 59.07 13.60
C SER A 39 -7.78 57.76 14.36
N ARG A 40 -7.49 57.85 15.66
CA ARG A 40 -6.94 56.72 16.45
C ARG A 40 -7.97 55.60 16.73
N VAL A 41 -9.24 55.95 16.90
CA VAL A 41 -10.32 54.99 17.23
C VAL A 41 -10.68 54.10 16.03
N ASN A 42 -10.59 54.62 14.80
CA ASN A 42 -10.86 53.86 13.58
C ASN A 42 -9.70 52.92 13.20
N ALA A 43 -8.45 53.30 13.46
CA ALA A 43 -7.29 52.44 13.26
C ALA A 43 -7.34 51.16 14.14
N VAL A 44 -7.66 51.30 15.43
CA VAL A 44 -7.73 50.17 16.38
C VAL A 44 -8.86 49.19 16.02
N LYS A 45 -10.01 49.68 15.52
CA LYS A 45 -11.12 48.83 15.06
C LYS A 45 -10.76 48.04 13.79
N ASN A 46 -9.98 48.64 12.88
CA ASN A 46 -9.53 47.98 11.66
C ASN A 46 -8.48 46.89 11.95
N ASP A 47 -7.57 47.13 12.89
CA ASP A 47 -6.54 46.16 13.30
C ASP A 47 -7.14 44.93 14.00
N THR A 48 -8.12 45.14 14.88
CA THR A 48 -8.83 44.05 15.56
C THR A 48 -9.67 43.20 14.59
N ALA A 49 -10.31 43.82 13.59
CA ALA A 49 -11.02 43.11 12.52
C ALA A 49 -10.07 42.32 11.61
N ALA A 50 -8.89 42.85 11.30
CA ALA A 50 -7.85 42.17 10.52
C ALA A 50 -7.28 40.95 11.27
N LEU A 51 -7.00 41.09 12.57
CA LEU A 51 -6.57 40.00 13.44
C LEU A 51 -7.60 38.87 13.49
N ARG A 52 -8.89 39.21 13.63
CA ARG A 52 -9.99 38.22 13.62
C ARG A 52 -10.06 37.45 12.30
N ARG A 53 -9.95 38.15 11.15
CA ARG A 53 -9.91 37.52 9.82
C ARG A 53 -8.71 36.58 9.65
N ARG A 54 -7.53 36.99 10.12
CA ARG A 54 -6.32 36.15 10.10
C ARG A 54 -6.48 34.88 10.94
N GLN A 55 -7.10 34.99 12.11
CA GLN A 55 -7.37 33.83 12.98
C GLN A 55 -8.39 32.87 12.33
N GLN A 56 -9.44 33.40 11.71
CA GLN A 56 -10.41 32.58 10.97
C GLN A 56 -9.75 31.82 9.81
N LEU A 57 -8.88 32.48 9.04
CA LEU A 57 -8.12 31.84 7.96
C LEU A 57 -7.21 30.73 8.48
N ARG A 58 -6.52 30.97 9.60
CA ARG A 58 -5.68 29.95 10.26
C ARG A 58 -6.49 28.72 10.66
N ASN A 59 -7.67 28.94 11.27
CA ASN A 59 -8.57 27.87 11.67
C ASN A 59 -9.09 27.08 10.45
N ARG A 60 -9.50 27.77 9.38
CA ARG A 60 -9.95 27.13 8.13
C ARG A 60 -8.83 26.29 7.50
N ARG A 61 -7.60 26.82 7.43
CA ARG A 61 -6.44 26.06 6.95
C ARG A 61 -6.19 24.82 7.79
N ALA A 62 -6.24 24.93 9.12
CA ALA A 62 -6.05 23.78 10.01
C ALA A 62 -7.12 22.69 9.79
N ILE A 63 -8.39 23.08 9.58
CA ILE A 63 -9.47 22.14 9.26
C ILE A 63 -9.21 21.43 7.94
N LEU A 64 -8.80 22.17 6.89
CA LEU A 64 -8.48 21.58 5.59
C LEU A 64 -7.31 20.60 5.67
N HIS A 65 -6.22 20.96 6.34
CA HIS A 65 -5.08 20.06 6.53
C HIS A 65 -5.48 18.79 7.29
N ARG A 66 -6.32 18.90 8.34
CA ARG A 66 -6.86 17.72 9.03
C ARG A 66 -7.70 16.84 8.11
N ARG A 67 -8.51 17.45 7.22
CA ARG A 67 -9.33 16.71 6.26
C ARG A 67 -8.47 16.00 5.22
N ILE A 68 -7.44 16.66 4.70
CA ILE A 68 -6.46 16.07 3.77
C ILE A 68 -5.80 14.86 4.42
N ALA A 69 -5.23 15.01 5.63
CA ALA A 69 -4.58 13.91 6.34
C ALA A 69 -5.53 12.72 6.59
N LYS A 70 -6.79 12.98 6.96
CA LYS A 70 -7.81 11.93 7.12
C LYS A 70 -8.10 11.19 5.80
N LEU A 71 -8.19 11.92 4.68
CA LEU A 71 -8.45 11.32 3.38
C LEU A 71 -7.25 10.49 2.90
N GLU A 72 -6.02 10.98 3.09
CA GLU A 72 -4.80 10.23 2.79
C GLU A 72 -4.72 8.93 3.59
N GLN A 73 -5.06 8.98 4.88
CA GLN A 73 -5.12 7.78 5.72
C GLN A 73 -6.17 6.78 5.20
N LYS A 74 -7.39 7.25 4.91
CA LYS A 74 -8.46 6.39 4.35
C LYS A 74 -8.03 5.76 3.03
N LEU A 75 -7.39 6.52 2.14
CA LEU A 75 -6.89 6.02 0.86
C LEU A 75 -5.84 4.93 1.08
N LYS A 76 -4.94 5.10 2.05
CA LYS A 76 -3.93 4.11 2.41
C LYS A 76 -4.53 2.84 3.02
N GLU A 77 -5.57 2.97 3.83
CA GLU A 77 -6.28 1.81 4.39
C GLU A 77 -7.04 1.05 3.30
N GLU A 78 -7.68 1.77 2.39
CA GLU A 78 -8.45 1.16 1.30
C GLU A 78 -7.54 0.50 0.26
N SER A 79 -6.38 1.08 -0.04
CA SER A 79 -5.38 0.44 -0.91
C SER A 79 -4.80 -0.84 -0.30
N LYS A 80 -4.55 -0.87 1.01
CA LYS A 80 -4.16 -2.10 1.72
C LYS A 80 -5.26 -3.17 1.66
N LYS A 81 -6.52 -2.78 1.85
CA LYS A 81 -7.66 -3.70 1.74
C LYS A 81 -7.79 -4.25 0.32
N SER A 82 -7.75 -3.39 -0.70
CA SER A 82 -7.87 -3.83 -2.09
C SER A 82 -6.75 -4.80 -2.47
N GLU A 83 -5.52 -4.54 -2.04
CA GLU A 83 -4.40 -5.44 -2.26
C GLU A 83 -4.58 -6.78 -1.52
N LYS A 84 -5.06 -6.76 -0.27
CA LYS A 84 -5.41 -7.97 0.49
C LYS A 84 -6.46 -8.81 -0.23
N TYR A 85 -7.52 -8.19 -0.73
CA TYR A 85 -8.57 -8.89 -1.48
C TYR A 85 -8.06 -9.41 -2.82
N ARG A 86 -7.25 -8.64 -3.55
CA ARG A 86 -6.59 -9.09 -4.79
C ARG A 86 -5.74 -10.34 -4.53
N LYS A 87 -4.89 -10.33 -3.49
CA LYS A 87 -4.07 -11.49 -3.09
C LYS A 87 -4.92 -12.69 -2.66
N LYS A 88 -6.03 -12.47 -1.96
CA LYS A 88 -6.96 -13.55 -1.59
C LYS A 88 -7.61 -14.17 -2.83
N TYR A 89 -8.04 -13.34 -3.78
CA TYR A 89 -8.65 -13.78 -5.02
C TYR A 89 -7.66 -14.58 -5.88
N THR A 90 -6.42 -14.10 -6.07
CA THR A 90 -5.41 -14.84 -6.85
C THR A 90 -5.12 -16.21 -6.23
N ARG A 91 -4.94 -16.28 -4.90
CA ARG A 91 -4.75 -17.57 -4.20
C ARG A 91 -5.93 -18.52 -4.39
N LEU A 92 -7.17 -18.03 -4.33
CA LEU A 92 -8.35 -18.85 -4.59
C LEU A 92 -8.42 -19.30 -6.05
N ASN A 93 -8.12 -18.41 -6.99
CA ASN A 93 -8.12 -18.73 -8.41
C ASN A 93 -7.01 -19.72 -8.78
N ASP A 94 -5.81 -19.58 -8.22
CA ASP A 94 -4.73 -20.53 -8.42
C ASP A 94 -5.07 -21.91 -7.81
N LYS A 95 -5.76 -21.95 -6.66
CA LYS A 95 -6.36 -23.19 -6.15
C LYS A 95 -7.43 -23.78 -7.08
N ILE A 96 -8.20 -22.94 -7.78
CA ILE A 96 -9.17 -23.40 -8.78
C ILE A 96 -8.47 -23.93 -10.04
N LYS A 97 -7.35 -23.33 -10.46
CA LYS A 97 -6.49 -23.82 -11.56
C LYS A 97 -5.92 -25.21 -11.27
N PHE A 98 -5.70 -25.56 -10.00
CA PHE A 98 -5.53 -26.96 -9.58
C PHE A 98 -6.85 -27.72 -9.74
N SER A 99 -7.22 -28.02 -10.99
CA SER A 99 -8.38 -28.82 -11.31
C SER A 99 -8.21 -30.22 -10.71
N SER A 100 -8.97 -30.47 -9.64
CA SER A 100 -9.06 -31.78 -8.98
C SER A 100 -9.41 -32.85 -10.03
N PRO A 101 -8.82 -34.07 -9.95
CA PRO A 101 -9.17 -35.18 -10.82
C PRO A 101 -10.69 -35.37 -10.93
N GLU A 102 -11.42 -35.17 -9.83
CA GLU A 102 -12.88 -35.22 -9.80
C GLU A 102 -13.55 -34.13 -10.65
N LYS A 103 -13.04 -32.89 -10.63
CA LYS A 103 -13.58 -31.80 -11.49
C LYS A 103 -13.30 -32.08 -12.98
N LYS A 104 -12.15 -32.65 -13.32
CA LYS A 104 -11.83 -33.06 -14.71
C LYS A 104 -12.75 -34.19 -15.20
N VAL A 105 -12.99 -35.17 -14.34
CA VAL A 105 -13.90 -36.28 -14.65
C VAL A 105 -15.35 -35.77 -14.76
N LYS A 106 -15.81 -34.91 -13.85
CA LYS A 106 -17.16 -34.30 -13.92
C LYS A 106 -17.37 -33.43 -15.17
N THR A 107 -16.35 -32.70 -15.61
CA THR A 107 -16.43 -31.91 -16.85
C THR A 107 -16.46 -32.80 -18.09
N LEU A 108 -15.68 -33.89 -18.12
CA LEU A 108 -15.69 -34.88 -19.20
C LEU A 108 -17.06 -35.57 -19.34
N ILE A 109 -17.74 -35.82 -18.22
CA ILE A 109 -18.96 -36.63 -18.11
C ILE A 109 -20.22 -35.76 -17.99
N LYS A 110 -20.10 -34.44 -18.14
CA LYS A 110 -21.17 -33.46 -17.82
C LYS A 110 -22.53 -33.79 -18.48
N ASN A 111 -22.51 -34.42 -19.66
CA ASN A 111 -23.71 -34.76 -20.43
C ASN A 111 -24.02 -36.27 -20.47
N THR A 112 -23.28 -37.10 -19.72
CA THR A 112 -23.45 -38.57 -19.70
C THR A 112 -23.76 -39.08 -18.30
N LYS A 113 -24.83 -39.88 -18.18
CA LYS A 113 -25.18 -40.55 -16.92
C LYS A 113 -24.37 -41.82 -16.78
N LEU A 114 -23.20 -41.72 -16.14
CA LEU A 114 -22.39 -42.88 -15.80
C LEU A 114 -22.70 -43.41 -14.40
N PRO A 115 -22.72 -44.73 -14.20
CA PRO A 115 -22.71 -45.36 -12.88
C PRO A 115 -21.54 -44.89 -12.02
N ASP A 116 -21.76 -44.74 -10.73
CA ASP A 116 -20.75 -44.33 -9.75
C ASP A 116 -19.48 -45.20 -9.70
N PRO A 117 -19.50 -46.55 -9.85
CA PRO A 117 -18.26 -47.32 -9.91
C PRO A 117 -17.36 -46.89 -11.08
N ILE A 118 -17.94 -46.50 -12.22
CA ILE A 118 -17.17 -46.04 -13.39
C ILE A 118 -16.56 -44.67 -13.12
N LYS A 119 -17.31 -43.75 -12.49
CA LYS A 119 -16.78 -42.44 -12.07
C LYS A 119 -15.59 -42.61 -11.11
N LYS A 120 -15.70 -43.50 -10.13
CA LYS A 120 -14.62 -43.80 -9.18
C LYS A 120 -13.38 -44.35 -9.90
N LYS A 121 -13.55 -45.30 -10.83
CA LYS A 121 -12.45 -45.82 -11.66
C LYS A 121 -11.77 -44.73 -12.50
N LEU A 122 -12.54 -43.83 -13.10
CA LEU A 122 -11.99 -42.71 -13.89
C LEU A 122 -11.24 -41.69 -13.03
N ILE A 123 -11.73 -41.40 -11.83
CA ILE A 123 -11.01 -40.54 -10.87
C ILE A 123 -9.70 -41.21 -10.46
N PHE A 124 -9.76 -42.50 -10.11
CA PHE A 124 -8.61 -43.27 -9.69
C PHE A 124 -7.54 -43.38 -10.79
N SER A 125 -7.93 -43.69 -12.04
CA SER A 125 -7.00 -43.74 -13.17
C SER A 125 -6.35 -42.37 -13.42
N LYS A 126 -7.09 -41.27 -13.23
CA LYS A 126 -6.54 -39.93 -13.35
C LYS A 126 -5.55 -39.57 -12.23
N ILE A 127 -5.78 -40.07 -11.02
CA ILE A 127 -4.84 -39.92 -9.90
C ILE A 127 -3.57 -40.71 -10.17
N ILE A 128 -3.69 -41.99 -10.57
CA ILE A 128 -2.54 -42.85 -10.90
C ILE A 128 -1.69 -42.18 -11.98
N THR A 129 -2.27 -41.82 -13.13
CA THR A 129 -1.52 -41.18 -14.23
C THR A 129 -0.78 -39.92 -13.78
N LYS A 130 -1.36 -39.12 -12.88
CA LYS A 130 -0.69 -37.94 -12.31
C LYS A 130 0.48 -38.33 -11.41
N GLN A 131 0.31 -39.31 -10.53
CA GLN A 131 1.37 -39.80 -9.66
C GLN A 131 2.53 -40.40 -10.47
N LEU A 132 2.21 -41.17 -11.51
CA LEU A 132 3.18 -41.75 -12.43
C LEU A 132 3.99 -40.66 -13.16
N ALA A 133 3.32 -39.65 -13.72
CA ALA A 133 4.00 -38.52 -14.36
C ALA A 133 4.91 -37.76 -13.38
N GLN A 134 4.47 -37.57 -12.13
CA GLN A 134 5.28 -36.93 -11.09
C GLN A 134 6.49 -37.79 -10.68
N SER A 135 6.31 -39.10 -10.53
CA SER A 135 7.39 -40.03 -10.22
C SER A 135 8.42 -40.04 -11.35
N TYR A 136 7.99 -40.10 -12.61
CA TYR A 136 8.89 -40.01 -13.77
C TYR A 136 9.65 -38.67 -13.82
N ALA A 137 8.96 -37.55 -13.58
CA ALA A 137 9.59 -36.22 -13.57
C ALA A 137 10.65 -36.06 -12.46
N LYS A 138 10.56 -36.81 -11.36
CA LYS A 138 11.54 -36.81 -10.26
C LYS A 138 12.80 -37.63 -10.57
N LEU A 139 12.77 -38.52 -11.57
CA LEU A 139 13.92 -39.32 -11.96
C LEU A 139 14.98 -38.43 -12.62
N LYS A 140 16.21 -38.46 -12.10
CA LYS A 140 17.31 -37.62 -12.59
C LYS A 140 18.08 -38.27 -13.73
N THR A 141 18.34 -39.58 -13.67
CA THR A 141 19.19 -40.25 -14.65
C THR A 141 18.39 -40.86 -15.81
N GLN A 142 19.03 -40.93 -16.98
CA GLN A 142 18.42 -41.53 -18.17
C GLN A 142 18.22 -43.06 -18.02
N LYS A 143 19.11 -43.73 -17.29
CA LYS A 143 18.99 -45.18 -17.00
C LYS A 143 17.73 -45.47 -16.18
N ASP A 144 17.46 -44.68 -15.14
CA ASP A 144 16.26 -44.84 -14.31
C ASP A 144 14.97 -44.59 -15.11
N LYS A 145 15.00 -43.60 -16.01
CA LYS A 145 13.87 -43.32 -16.92
C LYS A 145 13.60 -44.48 -17.88
N GLN A 146 14.65 -45.08 -18.45
CA GLN A 146 14.50 -46.26 -19.31
C GLN A 146 13.98 -47.47 -18.53
N ALA A 147 14.48 -47.72 -17.32
CA ALA A 147 13.99 -48.79 -16.46
C ALA A 147 12.50 -48.59 -16.08
N TYR A 148 12.13 -47.35 -15.75
CA TYR A 148 10.74 -46.98 -15.48
C TYR A 148 9.80 -47.33 -16.64
N TYR A 149 10.16 -47.01 -17.88
CA TYR A 149 9.36 -47.38 -19.05
C TYR A 149 9.30 -48.88 -19.30
N LYS A 150 10.40 -49.61 -19.12
CA LYS A 150 10.41 -51.07 -19.26
C LYS A 150 9.44 -51.74 -18.29
N ASN A 151 9.37 -51.25 -17.05
CA ASN A 151 8.47 -51.78 -16.04
C ASN A 151 6.99 -51.41 -16.28
N PHE A 152 6.72 -50.34 -17.03
CA PHE A 152 5.36 -49.91 -17.38
C PHE A 152 4.82 -50.55 -18.67
N ASN A 153 5.69 -50.91 -19.60
CA ASN A 153 5.35 -51.54 -20.88
C ASN A 153 5.39 -53.07 -20.84
N LEU A 154 5.40 -53.66 -19.64
CA LEU A 154 5.17 -55.09 -19.48
C LEU A 154 3.73 -55.39 -19.86
N ASP A 155 3.52 -55.72 -21.14
CA ASP A 155 2.29 -56.35 -21.62
C ASP A 155 2.10 -57.63 -20.79
N PRO A 156 1.07 -57.73 -19.93
CA PRO A 156 0.85 -58.92 -19.11
C PRO A 156 0.56 -60.17 -19.96
N LEU A 157 0.35 -60.00 -21.26
CA LEU A 157 0.09 -61.05 -22.25
C LEU A 157 1.34 -61.47 -23.06
N LYS A 158 2.51 -60.85 -22.85
CA LYS A 158 3.75 -61.21 -23.58
C LYS A 158 4.72 -62.11 -22.82
N ASN A 159 4.52 -62.29 -21.52
CA ASN A 159 5.41 -63.09 -20.66
C ASN A 159 4.87 -64.50 -20.35
N THR A 160 3.88 -64.97 -21.10
CA THR A 160 3.42 -66.37 -21.05
C THR A 160 3.92 -67.09 -22.30
N ASN A 161 5.18 -67.53 -22.27
CA ASN A 161 5.72 -68.59 -23.12
C ASN A 161 6.68 -69.42 -22.28
#